data_AF-A0A3B1KBZ7-F1
#
_entry.id   AF-A0A3B1KBZ7-F1
#
_cell.length_a   1.000
_cell.length_b   1.000
_cell.length_c   1.000
_cell.angle_alpha   90.00
_cell.angle_beta   90.00
_cell.angle_gamma   90.00
#
_symmetry.space_group_name_H-M   'P 1'
#
loop_
_entity.id
_entity.type
_entity.pdbx_description
1 polymer ?
#
loop_
_entity_poly.entity_id
_entity_poly.type
_entity_poly.pdbx_seq_one_letter_code
_entity_poly.pdbx_strand_id
1 'polypeptide(L)'
;LFWSDKFILDLYIVLAVLPNTGNLFLHLSSRETLLYYIYTTLSKDLDLPGIYEFTALGLLDDREIDYYNSKEQKKIPKQSWMMEKMQEDYWEKGTQ
;
A
#
# COMPACT_ATOMS: atom_id res chain seq x y z
N LEU A 1 1.33 -18.98 -10.11
CA LEU A 1 -0.02 -18.54 -9.67
C LEU A 1 0.13 -17.11 -9.17
N PHE A 2 0.07 -16.15 -10.08
CA PHE A 2 0.09 -14.72 -9.76
C PHE A 2 -1.31 -14.36 -9.28
N TRP A 3 -1.47 -14.13 -7.98
CA TRP A 3 -2.68 -13.54 -7.45
C TRP A 3 -2.61 -12.05 -7.77
N SER A 4 -3.54 -11.57 -8.59
CA SER A 4 -3.72 -10.13 -8.79
C SER A 4 -4.32 -9.57 -7.50
N ASP A 5 -3.51 -8.86 -6.73
CA ASP A 5 -4.03 -7.99 -5.69
C ASP A 5 -5.00 -7.00 -6.34
N LYS A 6 -6.18 -6.84 -5.73
CA LYS A 6 -7.19 -5.89 -6.18
C LYS A 6 -6.59 -4.50 -6.14
N PHE A 7 -6.17 -3.98 -7.30
CA PHE A 7 -5.94 -2.56 -7.50
C PHE A 7 -7.26 -1.84 -7.20
N ILE A 8 -7.33 -1.14 -6.07
CA ILE A 8 -8.50 -0.37 -5.67
C ILE A 8 -8.54 0.87 -6.57
N LEU A 9 -9.25 0.78 -7.68
CA LEU A 9 -9.67 1.95 -8.45
C LEU A 9 -10.86 2.57 -7.73
N ASP A 10 -10.64 3.67 -7.01
CA ASP A 10 -11.74 4.42 -6.42
C ASP A 10 -12.33 5.38 -7.47
N LEU A 11 -13.61 5.17 -7.82
CA LEU A 11 -14.39 6.04 -8.70
C LEU A 11 -15.30 6.93 -7.84
N TYR A 12 -15.19 8.25 -7.98
CA TYR A 12 -16.04 9.22 -7.28
C TYR A 12 -16.93 10.00 -8.26
N ILE A 13 -18.21 10.19 -7.90
CA ILE A 13 -19.18 11.01 -8.65
C ILE A 13 -19.37 12.34 -7.92
N VAL A 14 -19.15 13.46 -8.63
CA VAL A 14 -19.46 14.81 -8.13
C VAL A 14 -20.61 15.40 -8.93
N LEU A 15 -21.67 15.81 -8.24
CA LEU A 15 -22.83 16.51 -8.81
C LEU A 15 -22.66 18.02 -8.65
N ALA A 16 -22.60 18.75 -9.76
CA ALA A 16 -22.60 20.21 -9.76
C ALA A 16 -23.89 20.75 -10.38
N VAL A 17 -24.55 21.68 -9.68
CA VAL A 17 -25.70 22.43 -10.18
C VAL A 17 -25.25 23.86 -10.42
N LEU A 18 -25.31 24.32 -11.67
CA LEU A 18 -25.05 25.74 -11.98
C LEU A 18 -26.33 26.54 -11.69
N PRO A 19 -26.27 27.60 -10.87
CA PRO A 19 -27.46 28.28 -10.36
C PRO A 19 -28.39 28.87 -11.42
N ASN A 20 -27.91 29.06 -12.66
CA ASN A 20 -28.62 29.84 -13.68
C ASN A 20 -29.02 29.06 -14.94
N THR A 21 -28.76 27.75 -15.03
CA THR A 21 -29.04 26.98 -16.26
C THR A 21 -29.94 25.76 -16.07
N GLY A 22 -30.23 25.36 -14.82
CA GLY A 22 -31.06 24.18 -14.53
C GLY A 22 -30.44 22.84 -14.94
N ASN A 23 -29.22 22.85 -15.49
CA ASN A 23 -28.53 21.65 -15.96
C ASN A 23 -27.71 21.02 -14.82
N LEU A 24 -27.87 19.71 -14.65
CA LEU A 24 -27.03 18.87 -13.80
C LEU A 24 -25.82 18.40 -14.61
N PHE A 25 -24.62 18.71 -14.14
CA PHE A 25 -23.39 18.15 -14.71
C PHE A 25 -22.88 17.01 -13.84
N LEU A 26 -22.64 15.86 -14.48
CA LEU A 26 -22.01 14.69 -13.89
C LEU A 26 -20.51 14.74 -14.22
N HIS A 27 -19.67 14.88 -13.20
CA HIS A 27 -18.22 14.73 -13.36
C HIS A 27 -17.78 13.38 -12.78
N LEU A 28 -17.16 12.56 -13.63
CA LEU A 28 -16.56 11.28 -13.27
C LEU A 28 -15.06 11.50 -13.06
N SER A 29 -14.58 11.30 -11.82
CA SER A 29 -13.16 11.37 -11.48
C SER A 29 -12.64 9.97 -11.15
N SER A 30 -11.60 9.53 -11.84
CA SER A 30 -10.85 8.31 -11.52
C SER A 30 -9.64 8.64 -10.66
N ARG A 31 -9.49 7.98 -9.51
CA ARG A 31 -8.26 8.03 -8.72
C ARG A 31 -7.39 6.83 -9.08
N GLU A 32 -6.24 7.08 -9.71
CA GLU A 32 -5.24 6.02 -9.87
C GLU A 32 -4.56 5.80 -8.53
N THR A 33 -4.58 4.56 -8.05
CA THR A 33 -3.86 4.15 -6.84
C THR A 33 -2.56 3.44 -7.25
N LEU A 34 -1.44 3.88 -6.69
CA LEU A 34 -0.11 3.34 -7.00
C LEU A 34 0.42 2.57 -5.79
N LEU A 35 0.69 1.28 -6.00
CA LEU A 35 1.37 0.42 -5.04
C LEU A 35 2.78 0.14 -5.55
N TYR A 36 3.80 0.45 -4.75
CA TYR A 36 5.19 0.14 -5.07
C TYR A 36 5.98 -0.30 -3.83
N TYR A 37 7.04 -1.07 -4.07
CA TYR A 37 7.90 -1.62 -3.03
C TYR A 37 9.33 -1.12 -3.19
N ILE A 38 9.91 -0.63 -2.09
CA ILE A 38 11.33 -0.28 -2.01
C ILE A 38 12.06 -1.41 -1.32
N TYR A 39 12.99 -2.04 -2.05
CA TYR A 39 13.86 -3.08 -1.53
C TYR A 39 15.24 -2.50 -1.25
N THR A 40 15.73 -2.68 -0.03
CA THR A 40 17.09 -2.29 0.34
C THR A 40 17.86 -3.54 0.74
N THR A 41 19.02 -3.75 0.13
CA THR A 41 19.98 -4.79 0.49
C THR A 41 21.31 -4.18 0.89
N LEU A 42 21.92 -4.72 1.93
CA LEU A 42 23.29 -4.43 2.32
C LEU A 42 24.18 -5.60 1.94
N SER A 43 25.41 -5.31 1.53
CA SER A 43 26.38 -6.35 1.15
C SER A 43 26.89 -7.16 2.34
N LYS A 44 26.71 -6.63 3.55
CA LYS A 44 27.05 -7.29 4.81
C LYS A 44 26.13 -6.78 5.92
N ASP A 45 25.87 -7.62 6.90
CA ASP A 45 25.25 -7.19 8.14
C ASP A 45 26.20 -6.22 8.88
N LEU A 46 25.63 -5.12 9.38
CA LEU A 46 26.33 -4.10 10.13
C LEU A 46 26.13 -4.24 11.64
N ASP A 47 25.23 -5.13 12.08
CA ASP A 47 24.85 -5.36 13.49
C ASP A 47 24.47 -4.05 14.22
N LEU A 48 23.89 -3.10 13.47
CA LEU A 48 23.44 -1.82 13.99
C LEU A 48 21.94 -1.88 14.27
N PRO A 49 21.47 -1.37 15.43
CA PRO A 49 20.04 -1.38 15.75
C PRO A 49 19.25 -0.56 14.71
N GLY A 50 18.22 -1.17 14.14
CA GLY A 50 17.36 -0.56 13.11
C GLY A 50 17.91 -0.62 11.68
N ILE A 51 19.09 -1.19 11.48
CA ILE A 51 19.65 -1.45 10.15
C ILE A 51 19.67 -2.96 9.92
N TYR A 52 19.08 -3.38 8.82
CA TYR A 52 18.94 -4.80 8.48
C TYR A 52 19.58 -5.08 7.13
N GLU A 53 20.12 -6.28 6.98
CA GLU A 53 20.73 -6.72 5.71
C GLU A 53 19.75 -6.62 4.54
N PHE A 54 18.47 -6.92 4.79
CA PHE A 54 17.42 -6.73 3.80
C PHE A 54 16.18 -6.13 4.44
N THR A 55 15.60 -5.16 3.74
CA THR A 55 14.30 -4.57 4.08
C THR A 55 13.42 -4.43 2.83
N ALA A 56 12.11 -4.51 3.03
CA ALA A 56 11.12 -4.17 2.02
C ALA A 56 10.09 -3.22 2.63
N LEU A 57 9.81 -2.11 1.95
CA LEU A 57 8.83 -1.10 2.36
C LEU A 57 7.73 -1.01 1.32
N GLY A 58 6.48 -1.29 1.70
CA GLY A 58 5.30 -1.14 0.85
C GLY A 58 4.71 0.26 0.95
N LEU A 59 4.51 0.91 -0.20
CA LEU A 59 3.95 2.26 -0.32
C LEU A 59 2.70 2.24 -1.19
N LEU A 60 1.59 2.75 -0.65
CA LEU A 60 0.32 2.96 -1.37
C LEU A 60 0.05 4.46 -1.44
N ASP A 61 0.06 5.03 -2.65
CA ASP A 61 -0.06 6.48 -2.87
C ASP A 61 0.89 7.29 -1.97
N ASP A 62 2.16 6.89 -1.94
CA ASP A 62 3.23 7.48 -1.11
C ASP A 62 3.04 7.34 0.40
N ARG A 63 2.11 6.49 0.85
CA ARG A 63 1.89 6.16 2.26
C ARG A 63 2.43 4.78 2.59
N GLU A 64 3.24 4.68 3.64
CA GLU A 64 3.73 3.39 4.11
C GLU A 64 2.56 2.53 4.62
N ILE A 65 2.42 1.33 4.07
CA ILE A 65 1.36 0.38 4.45
C ILE A 65 1.90 -0.82 5.22
N ASP A 66 3.11 -1.27 4.90
CA ASP A 66 3.80 -2.36 5.58
C ASP A 66 5.32 -2.17 5.55
N TYR A 67 6.00 -2.92 6.41
CA TYR A 67 7.45 -2.97 6.49
C TYR A 67 7.92 -4.40 6.79
N TYR A 68 8.95 -4.85 6.11
CA TYR A 68 9.60 -6.13 6.33
C TYR A 68 11.10 -5.93 6.59
N ASN A 69 11.67 -6.77 7.45
CA ASN A 69 13.11 -6.86 7.65
C ASN A 69 13.58 -8.31 7.77
N SER A 70 14.85 -8.55 7.42
CA SER A 70 15.46 -9.89 7.41
C SER A 70 15.61 -10.55 8.78
N LYS A 71 15.52 -9.79 9.87
CA LYS A 71 15.72 -10.30 11.24
C LYS A 71 14.44 -10.88 11.83
N GLU A 72 13.36 -10.12 11.74
CA GLU A 72 12.03 -10.52 12.26
C GLU A 72 11.28 -11.41 11.27
N GLN A 73 11.61 -11.30 9.97
CA GLN A 73 11.05 -12.09 8.88
C GLN A 73 9.52 -12.08 8.85
N LYS A 74 8.93 -10.98 9.31
CA LYS A 74 7.49 -10.73 9.35
C LYS A 74 7.19 -9.39 8.73
N LYS A 75 6.02 -9.30 8.11
CA LYS A 75 5.48 -8.01 7.66
C LYS A 75 4.85 -7.31 8.87
N ILE A 76 5.21 -6.05 9.07
CA ILE A 76 4.70 -5.20 10.14
C ILE A 76 3.73 -4.20 9.52
N PRO A 77 2.43 -4.22 9.87
CA PRO A 77 1.49 -3.23 9.37
C PRO A 77 1.84 -1.83 9.87
N LYS A 78 1.80 -0.85 8.96
CA LYS A 78 1.93 0.57 9.30
C LYS A 78 0.58 1.28 9.41
N GLN A 79 -0.48 0.64 8.93
CA GLN A 79 -1.83 1.19 8.91
C GLN A 79 -2.83 0.25 9.60
N SER A 80 -3.72 0.79 10.44
CA SER A 80 -4.70 -0.01 11.20
C SER A 80 -5.63 -0.82 10.29
N TRP A 81 -6.06 -0.23 9.18
CA TRP A 81 -6.96 -0.89 8.22
C TRP A 81 -6.30 -2.07 7.50
N MET A 82 -4.98 -2.11 7.39
CA MET A 82 -4.29 -3.28 6.84
C MET A 82 -4.43 -4.45 7.80
N MET A 83 -4.19 -4.22 9.09
CA MET A 83 -4.28 -5.25 10.13
C MET A 83 -5.70 -5.83 10.23
N GLU A 84 -6.73 -4.99 10.06
CA GLU A 84 -8.14 -5.44 10.11
C GLU A 84 -8.57 -6.22 8.86
N LYS A 85 -8.00 -5.91 7.69
CA LYS A 85 -8.47 -6.47 6.40
C LYS A 85 -7.65 -7.65 5.90
N MET A 86 -6.38 -7.75 6.29
CA MET A 86 -5.49 -8.81 5.84
C MET A 86 -5.59 -10.02 6.77
N GLN A 87 -5.54 -11.21 6.18
CA GLN A 87 -5.53 -12.47 6.93
C GLN A 87 -4.20 -12.64 7.68
N GLU A 88 -4.21 -13.40 8.77
CA GLU A 88 -3.02 -13.60 9.62
C GLU A 88 -1.82 -14.18 8.83
N ASP A 89 -2.11 -15.09 7.89
CA ASP A 89 -1.08 -15.72 7.05
C ASP A 89 -0.38 -14.73 6.10
N TYR A 90 -1.00 -13.59 5.78
CA TYR A 90 -0.37 -12.50 5.03
C TYR A 90 0.82 -11.90 5.78
N TRP A 91 0.72 -11.82 7.11
CA TRP A 91 1.74 -11.21 7.97
C TRP A 91 2.88 -12.17 8.31
N GLU A 92 2.56 -13.46 8.39
CA GLU A 92 3.51 -14.52 8.78
C GLU A 92 4.31 -15.07 7.60
N LYS A 93 3.76 -15.03 6.38
CA LYS A 93 4.48 -15.45 5.19
C LYS A 93 5.54 -14.40 4.85
N GLY A 94 6.79 -14.69 5.18
CA GLY A 94 7.92 -14.08 4.49
C GLY A 94 7.79 -14.33 2.99
N THR A 95 8.26 -13.40 2.16
CA THR A 95 8.35 -13.60 0.71
C THR A 95 9.28 -14.77 0.44
N GLN A 96 8.71 -15.91 0.03
CA GLN A 96 9.46 -17.07 -0.45
C GLN A 96 9.89 -16.89 -1.91
#